data_AF-A0A6A6KEJ7-F1
#
_entry.id   AF-A0A6A6KEJ7-F1
#
_cell.length_a   1.000
_cell.length_b   1.000
_cell.length_c   1.000
_cell.angle_alpha   90.00
_cell.angle_beta   90.00
_cell.angle_gamma   90.00
#
_symmetry.space_group_name_H-M   'P 1'
#
loop_
_entity.id
_entity.type
_entity.pdbx_description
1 polymer ?
#
loop_
_entity_poly.entity_id
_entity_poly.type
_entity_poly.pdbx_seq_one_letter_code
_entity_poly.pdbx_strand_id
1 'polypeptide(L)'
;MLEVMINAGQQIKKGEEMTINYMNGQKNDMFMQRYGFSSSVNPWDVIQFSGNARIHLDSFLSIFNISGLPEEYYHNSQLMRNRDAFVDGAIIAAARTLPTWSDGDVPPLPSAERKAVKELQEECQQMLAGFPTTSKEDQKLLDSMLEAGRPLEAAIKYRLDRKKFIEKVMQALVDRVGNRDNQPYQSQKFH
;
A
#
# COMPACT_ATOMS: atom_id res chain seq x y z
N MET A 1 26.62 14.85 32.01
CA MET A 1 25.26 15.38 31.79
C MET A 1 25.07 15.44 30.29
N LEU A 2 24.05 14.79 29.76
CA LEU A 2 23.83 14.71 28.31
C LEU A 2 22.61 15.58 27.99
N GLU A 3 22.80 16.64 27.22
CA GLU A 3 21.71 17.48 26.73
C GLU A 3 21.23 16.92 25.38
N VAL A 4 19.92 16.72 25.25
CA VAL A 4 19.28 16.24 24.03
C VAL A 4 18.37 17.35 23.51
N MET A 5 18.62 17.81 22.29
CA MET A 5 17.81 18.80 21.61
C MET A 5 16.92 18.10 20.57
N ILE A 6 15.61 18.31 20.64
CA ILE A 6 14.64 17.80 19.67
C ILE A 6 14.16 18.97 18.82
N ASN A 7 14.37 18.85 17.51
CA ASN A 7 13.94 19.85 16.54
C ASN A 7 12.68 19.38 15.81
N ALA A 8 11.82 20.32 15.42
CA ALA A 8 10.66 20.02 14.59
C ALA A 8 11.12 19.50 13.21
N GLY A 9 10.55 18.37 12.78
CA GLY A 9 10.80 17.82 11.44
C GLY A 9 10.00 18.52 10.31
N GLN A 10 9.08 19.43 10.66
CA GLN A 10 8.23 20.17 9.74
C GLN A 10 7.88 21.55 10.31
N GLN A 11 7.31 22.43 9.49
CA GLN A 11 6.78 23.70 9.95
C GLN A 11 5.51 23.47 10.78
N ILE A 12 5.43 24.04 11.98
CA ILE A 12 4.32 23.85 12.93
C ILE A 12 3.73 25.21 13.27
N LYS A 13 2.40 25.36 13.17
CA LYS A 13 1.68 26.58 13.57
C LYS A 13 1.26 26.53 15.03
N LYS A 14 0.97 27.69 15.62
CA LYS A 14 0.47 27.78 17.00
C LYS A 14 -0.85 27.01 17.12
N GLY A 15 -0.88 26.04 18.03
CA GLY A 15 -2.04 25.18 18.28
C GLY A 15 -2.02 23.84 17.52
N GLU A 16 -1.06 23.63 16.61
CA GLU A 16 -0.82 22.33 15.99
C GLU A 16 0.03 21.43 16.90
N GLU A 17 -0.22 20.14 16.85
CA GLU A 17 0.55 19.15 17.59
C GLU A 17 1.94 18.97 16.98
N MET A 18 2.98 19.05 17.81
CA MET A 18 4.33 18.68 17.42
C MET A 18 4.46 17.16 17.42
N THR A 19 4.65 16.57 16.25
CA THR A 19 4.85 15.13 16.09
C THR A 19 6.29 14.81 15.75
N ILE A 20 6.74 13.61 16.15
CA ILE A 20 8.07 13.08 15.84
C ILE A 20 7.88 11.80 15.06
N ASN A 21 8.67 11.59 14.00
CA ASN A 21 8.68 10.31 13.30
C ASN A 21 9.44 9.29 14.15
N TYR A 22 8.70 8.38 14.78
CA TYR A 22 9.22 7.44 15.77
C TYR A 22 10.23 6.44 15.24
N MET A 23 10.32 6.19 13.92
CA MET A 23 11.40 5.45 13.26
C MET A 23 11.10 5.27 11.77
N ASN A 24 12.07 5.62 10.92
CA ASN A 24 12.05 5.24 9.50
C ASN A 24 12.27 3.71 9.38
N GLY A 25 11.52 3.03 8.52
CA GLY A 25 11.77 1.62 8.19
C GLY A 25 11.06 0.57 9.05
N GLN A 26 10.20 0.93 9.99
CA GLN A 26 9.55 -0.05 10.89
C GLN A 26 8.13 -0.40 10.46
N LYS A 27 7.80 -1.69 10.58
CA LYS A 27 6.49 -2.28 10.26
C LYS A 27 5.49 -2.07 11.40
N ASN A 28 4.20 -2.27 11.10
CA ASN A 28 3.13 -2.12 12.08
C ASN A 28 3.19 -3.15 13.22
N ASP A 29 3.75 -4.35 12.99
CA ASP A 29 3.97 -5.35 14.04
C ASP A 29 4.95 -4.84 15.11
N MET A 30 6.03 -4.16 14.69
CA MET A 30 6.99 -3.53 15.61
C MET A 30 6.35 -2.36 16.37
N PHE A 31 5.56 -1.52 15.70
CA PHE A 31 4.86 -0.41 16.38
C PHE A 31 3.85 -0.92 17.40
N MET A 32 3.13 -1.99 17.07
CA MET A 32 2.20 -2.62 17.99
C MET A 32 2.93 -3.21 19.20
N GLN A 33 4.02 -3.95 18.99
CA GLN A 33 4.79 -4.59 20.07
C GLN A 33 5.47 -3.59 21.01
N ARG A 34 5.98 -2.46 20.49
CA ARG A 34 6.77 -1.50 21.27
C ARG A 34 5.96 -0.34 21.83
N TYR A 35 4.95 0.11 21.10
CA TYR A 35 4.26 1.37 21.38
C TYR A 35 2.74 1.23 21.44
N GLY A 36 2.18 0.07 21.07
CA GLY A 36 0.74 -0.18 21.15
C GLY A 36 -0.08 0.61 20.12
N PHE A 37 0.49 0.96 18.97
CA PHE A 37 -0.25 1.61 17.87
C PHE A 37 0.09 1.02 16.50
N SER A 38 -0.75 1.33 15.52
CA SER A 38 -0.55 0.98 14.11
C SER A 38 -1.01 2.12 13.21
N SER A 39 -0.56 2.10 11.96
CA SER A 39 -0.98 3.06 10.94
C SER A 39 -1.30 2.37 9.62
N SER A 40 -2.50 2.62 9.09
CA SER A 40 -2.95 2.14 7.76
C SER A 40 -2.28 2.84 6.57
N VAL A 41 -1.40 3.81 6.83
CA VAL A 41 -0.61 4.54 5.82
C VAL A 41 0.90 4.37 6.06
N ASN A 42 1.31 3.38 6.87
CA ASN A 42 2.72 3.10 7.12
C ASN A 42 3.43 2.66 5.82
N PRO A 43 4.41 3.42 5.30
CA PRO A 43 5.09 3.10 4.05
C PRO A 43 6.04 1.90 4.13
N TRP A 44 6.22 1.33 5.32
CA TRP A 44 7.13 0.23 5.59
C TRP A 44 6.42 -1.06 5.97
N ASP A 45 5.08 -1.09 5.98
CA ASP A 45 4.34 -2.32 6.28
C ASP A 45 4.57 -3.37 5.18
N VAL A 46 4.44 -4.65 5.55
CA VAL A 46 4.77 -5.76 4.66
C VAL A 46 3.68 -6.82 4.61
N ILE A 47 3.19 -7.16 3.41
CA ILE A 47 2.42 -8.38 3.13
C ILE A 47 3.39 -9.43 2.60
N GLN A 48 3.27 -10.65 3.12
CA GLN A 48 4.09 -11.78 2.67
C GLN A 48 3.28 -12.62 1.70
N PHE A 49 3.52 -12.44 0.40
CA PHE A 49 3.02 -13.33 -0.62
C PHE A 49 3.87 -14.60 -0.65
N SER A 50 3.20 -15.74 -0.71
CA SER A 50 3.76 -17.09 -0.74
C SER A 50 3.67 -17.72 -2.14
N GLY A 51 2.84 -17.13 -3.02
CA GLY A 51 2.70 -17.56 -4.39
C GLY A 51 3.91 -17.27 -5.29
N ASN A 52 3.89 -17.88 -6.47
CA ASN A 52 4.92 -17.68 -7.50
C ASN A 52 4.58 -16.54 -8.48
N ALA A 53 3.42 -15.91 -8.32
CA ALA A 53 2.95 -14.82 -9.15
C ALA A 53 3.89 -13.63 -9.05
N ARG A 54 4.36 -13.09 -10.18
CA ARG A 54 5.23 -11.90 -10.23
C ARG A 54 4.69 -10.86 -11.20
N ILE A 55 4.82 -9.59 -10.84
CA ILE A 55 4.41 -8.46 -11.68
C ILE A 55 5.61 -7.56 -12.02
N HIS A 56 5.58 -6.89 -13.17
CA HIS A 56 6.60 -5.90 -13.51
C HIS A 56 6.50 -4.69 -12.57
N LEU A 57 7.60 -4.36 -11.90
CA LEU A 57 7.65 -3.25 -10.93
C LEU A 57 7.33 -1.92 -11.59
N ASP A 58 8.02 -1.59 -12.69
CA ASP A 58 7.79 -0.31 -13.37
C ASP A 58 6.37 -0.19 -13.93
N SER A 59 5.80 -1.28 -14.47
CA SER A 59 4.39 -1.28 -14.89
C SER A 59 3.41 -1.14 -13.72
N PHE A 60 3.78 -1.53 -12.50
CA PHE A 60 2.96 -1.28 -11.31
C PHE A 60 3.08 0.19 -10.89
N LEU A 61 4.30 0.71 -10.81
CA LEU A 61 4.60 2.08 -10.38
C LEU A 61 4.14 3.14 -11.39
N SER A 62 4.07 2.82 -12.68
CA SER A 62 3.62 3.74 -13.72
C SER A 62 2.15 4.16 -13.56
N ILE A 63 1.32 3.29 -12.97
CA ILE A 63 -0.08 3.60 -12.65
C ILE A 63 -0.16 4.74 -11.61
N PHE A 64 0.82 4.80 -10.72
CA PHE A 64 0.91 5.81 -9.67
C PHE A 64 1.84 6.97 -10.02
N ASN A 65 2.37 7.00 -11.26
CA ASN A 65 3.35 7.98 -11.72
C ASN A 65 4.60 8.08 -10.82
N ILE A 66 5.05 6.92 -10.30
CA ILE A 66 6.26 6.81 -9.46
C ILE A 66 7.45 6.29 -10.28
N SER A 67 7.21 5.69 -11.46
CA SER A 67 8.28 5.25 -12.36
C SER A 67 8.96 6.45 -13.01
N GLY A 68 10.30 6.50 -12.98
CA GLY A 68 11.10 7.58 -13.58
C GLY A 68 11.09 7.66 -15.11
N LEU A 69 10.29 6.83 -15.78
CA LEU A 69 10.23 6.71 -17.24
C LEU A 69 8.77 6.86 -17.73
N PRO A 70 8.19 8.07 -17.65
CA PRO A 70 6.80 8.32 -18.04
C PRO A 70 6.52 8.11 -19.54
N GLU A 71 7.56 8.15 -20.38
CA GLU A 71 7.47 7.95 -21.83
C GLU A 71 7.58 6.48 -22.25
N GLU A 72 8.16 5.62 -21.41
CA GLU A 72 8.45 4.21 -21.74
C GLU A 72 7.41 3.24 -21.17
N TYR A 73 6.64 3.66 -20.17
CA TYR A 73 5.63 2.81 -19.51
C TYR A 73 4.22 3.35 -19.65
N TYR A 74 3.25 2.44 -19.56
CA TYR A 74 1.83 2.78 -19.63
C TYR A 74 1.46 3.75 -18.50
N HIS A 75 1.17 4.99 -18.89
CA HIS A 75 0.83 6.08 -17.98
C HIS A 75 -0.69 6.33 -18.01
N ASN A 76 -1.38 6.16 -16.87
CA ASN A 76 -2.80 6.51 -16.79
C ASN A 76 -2.96 8.01 -16.55
N SER A 77 -3.12 8.77 -17.64
CA SER A 77 -3.36 10.22 -17.61
C SER A 77 -4.72 10.62 -17.03
N GLN A 78 -5.62 9.68 -16.71
CA GLN A 78 -6.90 9.99 -16.06
C GLN A 78 -6.77 10.17 -14.54
N LEU A 79 -5.81 9.50 -13.91
CA LEU A 79 -5.47 9.71 -12.48
C LEU A 79 -4.88 11.11 -12.21
N MET A 80 -4.42 11.80 -13.25
CA MET A 80 -3.80 13.14 -13.20
C MET A 80 -4.75 14.30 -12.87
N ARG A 81 -6.08 14.13 -12.91
CA ARG A 81 -6.99 15.26 -12.68
C ARG A 81 -6.95 15.78 -11.23
N ASN A 82 -6.40 15.02 -10.29
CA ASN A 82 -6.16 15.47 -8.91
C ASN A 82 -4.66 15.73 -8.70
N ARG A 83 -4.21 16.94 -9.06
CA ARG A 83 -2.81 17.42 -8.96
C ARG A 83 -2.27 17.63 -7.53
N ASP A 84 -2.90 17.06 -6.50
CA ASP A 84 -2.45 17.12 -5.10
C ASP A 84 -2.21 15.72 -4.48
N ALA A 85 -2.05 14.68 -5.31
CA ALA A 85 -1.99 13.30 -4.82
C ALA A 85 -0.62 12.97 -4.19
N PHE A 86 -0.45 13.31 -2.91
CA PHE A 86 0.50 12.61 -2.05
C PHE A 86 0.26 11.11 -2.22
N VAL A 87 1.28 10.39 -2.70
CA VAL A 87 1.20 8.94 -2.84
C VAL A 87 1.03 8.36 -1.44
N ASP A 88 -0.11 7.72 -1.19
CA ASP A 88 -0.38 7.03 0.08
C ASP A 88 0.81 6.12 0.40
N GLY A 89 1.36 6.25 1.61
CA GLY A 89 2.48 5.41 2.06
C GLY A 89 2.17 3.92 1.87
N ALA A 90 0.92 3.51 1.99
CA ALA A 90 0.48 2.15 1.71
C ALA A 90 0.75 1.69 0.27
N ILE A 91 0.71 2.57 -0.73
CA ILE A 91 1.05 2.24 -2.13
C ILE A 91 2.55 1.98 -2.27
N ILE A 92 3.37 2.80 -1.61
CA ILE A 92 4.82 2.61 -1.57
C ILE A 92 5.17 1.30 -0.85
N ALA A 93 4.46 1.00 0.24
CA ALA A 93 4.56 -0.28 0.94
C ALA A 93 4.15 -1.44 0.01
N ALA A 94 3.03 -1.32 -0.71
CA ALA A 94 2.56 -2.32 -1.66
C ALA A 94 3.63 -2.66 -2.71
N ALA A 95 4.24 -1.64 -3.33
CA ALA A 95 5.32 -1.81 -4.30
C ALA A 95 6.52 -2.63 -3.75
N ARG A 96 6.83 -2.48 -2.46
CA ARG A 96 7.92 -3.23 -1.79
C ARG A 96 7.54 -4.67 -1.49
N THR A 97 6.24 -4.94 -1.33
CA THR A 97 5.74 -6.25 -0.88
C THR A 97 5.37 -7.17 -2.01
N LEU A 98 4.94 -6.60 -3.14
CA LEU A 98 4.50 -7.39 -4.27
C LEU A 98 5.69 -8.15 -4.85
N PRO A 99 5.55 -9.44 -5.19
CA PRO A 99 6.61 -10.16 -5.86
C PRO A 99 6.79 -9.54 -7.24
N THR A 100 7.97 -8.96 -7.47
CA THR A 100 8.26 -8.22 -8.68
C THR A 100 9.53 -8.72 -9.35
N TRP A 101 9.60 -8.44 -10.64
CA TRP A 101 10.81 -8.47 -11.45
C TRP A 101 11.05 -7.04 -11.98
N SER A 102 12.31 -6.63 -12.01
CA SER A 102 12.73 -5.30 -12.50
C SER A 102 14.01 -5.35 -13.33
N ASP A 103 14.75 -6.46 -13.29
CA ASP A 103 15.96 -6.63 -14.08
C ASP A 103 15.50 -6.87 -15.52
N GLY A 104 15.93 -6.00 -16.45
CA GLY A 104 15.39 -5.78 -17.80
C GLY A 104 15.42 -6.95 -18.79
N ASP A 105 15.39 -8.18 -18.28
CA ASP A 105 15.39 -9.43 -19.00
C ASP A 105 14.04 -9.76 -19.64
N VAL A 106 12.92 -9.19 -19.16
CA VAL A 106 11.59 -9.53 -19.69
C VAL A 106 10.65 -8.31 -19.78
N PRO A 107 10.16 -7.95 -20.99
CA PRO A 107 9.16 -6.89 -21.12
C PRO A 107 7.84 -7.30 -20.44
N PRO A 108 7.03 -6.33 -19.96
CA PRO A 108 5.76 -6.62 -19.32
C PRO A 108 4.81 -7.32 -20.31
N LEU A 109 4.61 -8.63 -20.14
CA LEU A 109 3.70 -9.42 -20.97
C LEU A 109 2.26 -9.30 -20.44
N PRO A 110 1.33 -8.67 -21.19
CA PRO A 110 0.00 -8.36 -20.69
C PRO A 110 -0.80 -9.56 -20.17
N SER A 111 -0.70 -10.71 -20.83
CA SER A 111 -1.40 -11.94 -20.44
C SER A 111 -0.83 -12.53 -19.15
N ALA A 112 0.50 -12.58 -19.02
CA ALA A 112 1.20 -13.06 -17.84
C ALA A 112 0.91 -12.15 -16.64
N GLU A 113 0.92 -10.82 -16.84
CA GLU A 113 0.59 -9.87 -15.78
C GLU A 113 -0.86 -10.00 -15.32
N ARG A 114 -1.83 -10.17 -16.23
CA ARG A 114 -3.24 -10.39 -15.83
C ARG A 114 -3.40 -11.66 -15.00
N LYS A 115 -2.70 -12.73 -15.38
CA LYS A 115 -2.70 -13.98 -14.61
C LYS A 115 -2.09 -13.77 -13.23
N ALA A 116 -0.91 -13.15 -13.15
CA ALA A 116 -0.24 -12.86 -11.90
C ALA A 116 -1.07 -11.94 -10.99
N VAL A 117 -1.73 -10.92 -11.55
CA VAL A 117 -2.61 -10.03 -10.78
C VAL A 117 -3.79 -10.80 -10.18
N LYS A 118 -4.41 -11.72 -10.93
CA LYS A 118 -5.50 -12.56 -10.40
C LYS A 118 -5.01 -13.46 -9.28
N GLU A 119 -3.86 -14.12 -9.45
CA GLU A 119 -3.26 -14.97 -8.41
C GLU A 119 -2.95 -14.17 -7.13
N LEU A 120 -2.40 -12.95 -7.28
CA LEU A 120 -2.13 -12.06 -6.14
C LEU A 120 -3.43 -11.56 -5.48
N GLN A 121 -4.49 -11.31 -6.25
CA GLN A 121 -5.80 -10.94 -5.71
C GLN A 121 -6.43 -12.09 -4.93
N GLU A 122 -6.35 -13.32 -5.44
CA GLU A 122 -6.83 -14.52 -4.75
C GLU A 122 -6.06 -14.72 -3.43
N GLU A 123 -4.75 -14.53 -3.42
CA GLU A 123 -3.94 -14.60 -2.20
C GLU A 123 -4.33 -13.49 -1.18
N CYS A 124 -4.55 -12.25 -1.63
CA CYS A 124 -5.09 -11.19 -0.77
C CYS A 124 -6.46 -11.56 -0.17
N GLN A 125 -7.35 -12.18 -0.96
CA GLN A 125 -8.65 -12.64 -0.49
C GLN A 125 -8.53 -13.75 0.54
N GLN A 126 -7.61 -14.71 0.33
CA GLN A 126 -7.32 -15.76 1.30
C GLN A 126 -6.78 -15.20 2.62
N MET A 127 -5.88 -14.20 2.55
CA MET A 127 -5.39 -13.50 3.74
C MET A 127 -6.52 -12.79 4.49
N LEU A 128 -7.43 -12.11 3.78
CA LEU A 128 -8.60 -11.47 4.38
C LEU A 128 -9.57 -12.47 5.01
N ALA A 129 -9.78 -13.63 4.36
CA ALA A 129 -10.62 -14.71 4.88
C ALA A 129 -10.02 -15.39 6.12
N GLY A 130 -8.70 -15.29 6.33
CA GLY A 130 -8.03 -15.79 7.53
C GLY A 130 -8.34 -14.99 8.80
N PHE A 131 -8.93 -13.80 8.68
CA PHE A 131 -9.35 -13.02 9.85
C PHE A 131 -10.72 -13.48 10.37
N PRO A 132 -10.92 -13.52 11.70
CA PRO A 132 -12.19 -13.94 12.30
C PRO A 132 -13.33 -12.90 12.16
N THR A 133 -13.02 -11.68 11.72
CA THR A 133 -13.96 -10.56 11.58
C THR A 133 -13.75 -9.83 10.27
N THR A 134 -14.71 -9.03 9.83
CA THR A 134 -14.58 -8.15 8.66
C THR A 134 -14.04 -6.77 9.02
N SER A 135 -13.55 -6.00 8.03
CA SER A 135 -13.11 -4.61 8.24
C SER A 135 -14.25 -3.71 8.73
N LYS A 136 -15.48 -3.97 8.27
CA LYS A 136 -16.69 -3.24 8.68
C LYS A 136 -17.07 -3.53 10.13
N GLU A 137 -16.96 -4.80 10.56
CA GLU A 137 -17.17 -5.18 11.95
C GLU A 137 -16.15 -4.54 12.88
N ASP A 138 -14.87 -4.57 12.51
CA ASP A 138 -13.81 -3.96 13.32
C ASP A 138 -13.96 -2.45 13.44
N GLN A 139 -14.36 -1.77 12.35
CA GLN A 139 -14.67 -0.35 12.40
C GLN A 139 -15.86 -0.08 13.34
N LYS A 140 -16.94 -0.86 13.22
CA LYS A 140 -18.11 -0.74 14.11
C LYS A 140 -17.75 -0.99 15.57
N LEU A 141 -16.87 -1.95 15.86
CA LEU A 141 -16.39 -2.22 17.20
C LEU A 141 -15.67 -1.00 17.77
N LEU A 142 -14.73 -0.42 17.02
CA LEU A 142 -14.03 0.81 17.43
C LEU A 142 -15.00 1.97 17.66
N ASP A 143 -15.97 2.17 16.76
CA ASP A 143 -16.93 3.28 16.86
C ASP A 143 -17.89 3.12 18.05
N SER A 144 -18.21 1.89 18.45
CA SER A 144 -19.09 1.58 19.59
C SER A 144 -18.40 1.58 20.96
N MET A 145 -17.06 1.60 20.97
CA MET A 145 -16.25 1.45 22.17
C MET A 145 -16.02 2.80 22.86
N LEU A 146 -16.99 3.22 23.69
CA LEU A 146 -16.86 4.45 24.50
C LEU A 146 -15.85 4.30 25.67
N GLU A 147 -15.62 3.07 26.16
CA GLU A 147 -14.78 2.80 27.35
C GLU A 147 -13.91 1.52 27.22
N ALA A 148 -13.51 1.14 26.01
CA ALA A 148 -12.64 -0.03 25.87
C ALA A 148 -11.26 0.20 26.52
N GLY A 149 -10.68 -0.84 27.12
CA GLY A 149 -9.30 -0.78 27.59
C GLY A 149 -8.33 -0.52 26.43
N ARG A 150 -7.36 0.38 26.63
CA ARG A 150 -6.34 0.76 25.63
C ARG A 150 -5.73 -0.43 24.86
N PRO A 151 -5.45 -1.60 25.47
CA PRO A 151 -4.90 -2.75 24.73
C PRO A 151 -5.87 -3.37 23.72
N LEU A 152 -7.17 -3.40 24.05
CA LEU A 152 -8.19 -3.99 23.18
C LEU A 152 -8.44 -3.09 21.98
N GLU A 153 -8.52 -1.78 22.19
CA GLU A 153 -8.62 -0.78 21.13
C GLU A 153 -7.43 -0.88 20.16
N ALA A 154 -6.20 -0.92 20.70
CA ALA A 154 -4.99 -1.08 19.90
C ALA A 154 -5.00 -2.39 19.07
N ALA A 155 -5.41 -3.51 19.66
CA ALA A 155 -5.48 -4.79 18.95
C ALA A 155 -6.52 -4.78 17.81
N ILE A 156 -7.70 -4.18 18.04
CA ILE A 156 -8.73 -4.05 17.00
C ILE A 156 -8.24 -3.10 15.90
N LYS A 157 -7.63 -1.97 16.27
CA LYS A 157 -7.04 -1.02 15.31
C LYS A 157 -5.96 -1.67 14.47
N TYR A 158 -5.07 -2.46 15.08
CA TYR A 158 -4.02 -3.20 14.38
C TYR A 158 -4.60 -4.14 13.33
N ARG A 159 -5.57 -4.96 13.74
CA ARG A 159 -6.25 -5.90 12.85
C ARG A 159 -6.95 -5.17 11.71
N LEU A 160 -7.64 -4.07 12.01
CA LEU A 160 -8.32 -3.24 11.02
C LEU A 160 -7.34 -2.61 10.02
N ASP A 161 -6.27 -1.99 10.51
CA ASP A 161 -5.24 -1.37 9.67
C ASP A 161 -4.59 -2.41 8.76
N ARG A 162 -4.37 -3.64 9.26
CA ARG A 162 -3.85 -4.75 8.47
C ARG A 162 -4.79 -5.15 7.33
N LYS A 163 -6.11 -5.25 7.59
CA LYS A 163 -7.10 -5.55 6.55
C LYS A 163 -7.21 -4.42 5.53
N LYS A 164 -7.28 -3.16 5.99
CA LYS A 164 -7.29 -1.98 5.12
C LYS A 164 -6.05 -1.94 4.24
N PHE A 165 -4.88 -2.33 4.75
CA PHE A 165 -3.67 -2.43 3.94
C PHE A 165 -3.80 -3.48 2.83
N ILE A 166 -4.27 -4.69 3.15
CA ILE A 166 -4.50 -5.76 2.15
C ILE A 166 -5.55 -5.31 1.11
N GLU A 167 -6.63 -4.67 1.54
CA GLU A 167 -7.66 -4.10 0.65
C GLU A 167 -7.10 -3.03 -0.28
N LYS A 168 -6.23 -2.14 0.22
CA LYS A 168 -5.54 -1.13 -0.61
C LYS A 168 -4.62 -1.79 -1.65
N VAL A 169 -3.88 -2.83 -1.27
CA VAL A 169 -3.05 -3.58 -2.23
C VAL A 169 -3.92 -4.25 -3.28
N MET A 170 -5.04 -4.86 -2.87
CA MET A 170 -5.99 -5.46 -3.79
C MET A 170 -6.61 -4.42 -4.75
N GLN A 171 -6.96 -3.23 -4.26
CA GLN A 171 -7.47 -2.14 -5.09
C GLN A 171 -6.42 -1.64 -6.09
N ALA A 172 -5.17 -1.46 -5.64
CA ALA A 172 -4.04 -1.10 -6.50
C ALA A 172 -3.83 -2.12 -7.63
N LEU A 173 -4.08 -3.41 -7.36
CA LEU A 173 -4.07 -4.48 -8.35
C LEU A 173 -5.28 -4.43 -9.30
N VAL A 174 -6.48 -4.04 -8.82
CA VAL A 174 -7.69 -3.90 -9.66
C VAL A 174 -7.59 -2.71 -10.61
N ASP A 175 -7.11 -1.56 -10.12
CA ASP A 175 -6.94 -0.34 -10.93
C ASP A 175 -6.02 -0.58 -12.14
N ARG A 176 -5.19 -1.62 -12.09
CA ARG A 176 -4.40 -2.12 -13.22
C ARG A 176 -5.21 -2.90 -14.26
N VAL A 177 -6.15 -3.76 -13.83
CA VAL A 177 -6.94 -4.63 -14.73
C VAL A 177 -8.05 -3.84 -15.41
N GLY A 178 -8.84 -3.07 -14.63
CA GLY A 178 -10.02 -2.36 -15.12
C GLY A 178 -9.73 -1.26 -16.15
N ASN A 179 -8.51 -0.71 -16.16
CA ASN A 179 -8.12 0.32 -17.12
C ASN A 179 -7.70 -0.23 -18.51
N ARG A 180 -7.51 -1.56 -18.68
CA ARG A 180 -7.13 -2.15 -19.98
C ARG A 180 -8.30 -2.67 -20.81
N ASP A 181 -9.50 -2.86 -20.26
CA ASP A 181 -10.65 -3.36 -21.02
C ASP A 181 -11.27 -2.29 -21.95
N ASN A 182 -10.84 -1.02 -21.84
CA ASN A 182 -11.39 0.11 -22.59
C ASN A 182 -10.51 0.67 -23.73
N GLN A 183 -9.36 0.07 -24.09
CA GLN A 183 -8.56 0.57 -25.22
C GLN A 183 -7.93 -0.51 -26.13
N PRO A 184 -7.94 -0.30 -27.47
CA PRO A 184 -7.45 -1.27 -28.45
C PRO A 184 -5.92 -1.36 -28.43
N TYR A 185 -5.42 -2.58 -28.61
CA TYR A 185 -4.02 -2.95 -28.74
C TYR A 185 -3.27 -2.04 -29.73
N GLN A 186 -2.37 -1.19 -29.25
CA GLN A 186 -1.33 -0.64 -30.11
C GLN A 186 -0.19 -1.65 -30.17
N SER A 187 -0.21 -2.46 -31.24
CA SER A 187 0.94 -3.23 -31.68
C SER A 187 2.10 -2.27 -31.93
N GLN A 188 3.14 -2.32 -31.10
CA GLN A 188 4.42 -1.70 -31.43
C GLN A 188 4.92 -2.30 -32.75
N LYS A 189 4.81 -1.53 -33.82
CA LYS A 189 5.55 -1.79 -35.06
C LYS A 189 7.00 -1.44 -34.77
N PHE A 190 7.83 -2.46 -34.68
CA PHE A 190 9.27 -2.30 -34.81
C PHE A 190 9.56 -1.78 -36.23
N HIS A 191 10.17 -0.62 -36.32
CA HIS A 191 10.79 -0.09 -37.55
C HIS A 191 12.30 -0.21 -37.42
#